data_AF-A0A266LMW2-F1
#
_entry.id   AF-A0A266LMW2-F1
#
_cell.length_a   1.000
_cell.length_b   1.000
_cell.length_c   1.000
_cell.angle_alpha   90.00
_cell.angle_beta   90.00
_cell.angle_gamma   90.00
#
_symmetry.space_group_name_H-M   'P 1'
#
loop_
_entity.id
_entity.type
_entity.pdbx_description
1 polymer ?
#
loop_
_entity_poly.entity_id
_entity_poly.type
_entity_poly.pdbx_seq_one_letter_code
_entity_poly.pdbx_strand_id
1 'polypeptide(L)'
;MQQIGFFNAIGKPSIALTRSDQPTVWQQLSGDLADGSLAASLLNCLPSSISKISKSHLYKGAIEAMANSVDHAYPPEAGENTNNENRWWMLVGTKQNSITQIVCDLGVGIPITLPKKHEENTLISIFRNIGILGSCDAELIHASTFIKRSRTNLPYRGKGGADIRSITEHFPSALLSIRSNRGCYVVAGLNHPGIVSDGYEQIPGTQGREWSASYNGSIHGTMIEWTVSLKDLEA
;
A
#
# COMPACT_ATOMS: atom_id res chain seq x y z
N MET A 1 -7.00 13.12 -13.41
CA MET A 1 -6.07 12.78 -14.51
C MET A 1 -5.08 13.92 -14.78
N GLN A 2 -5.52 15.11 -15.24
CA GLN A 2 -4.59 16.23 -15.47
C GLN A 2 -3.94 16.77 -14.17
N GLN A 3 -4.72 16.89 -13.09
CA GLN A 3 -4.23 17.38 -11.78
C GLN A 3 -3.21 16.46 -11.09
N ILE A 4 -3.18 15.17 -11.41
CA ILE A 4 -2.20 14.22 -10.88
C ILE A 4 -0.95 14.10 -11.74
N GLY A 5 -0.82 14.90 -12.81
CA GLY A 5 0.33 14.78 -13.71
C GLY A 5 0.39 13.47 -14.49
N PHE A 6 -0.67 12.65 -14.50
CA PHE A 6 -0.75 11.37 -15.22
C PHE A 6 -0.29 11.52 -16.68
N PHE A 7 -0.80 12.54 -17.38
CA PHE A 7 -0.43 12.82 -18.76
C PHE A 7 1.07 13.14 -18.92
N ASN A 8 1.67 13.86 -17.96
CA ASN A 8 3.11 14.07 -17.95
C ASN A 8 3.87 12.77 -17.65
N ALA A 9 3.36 11.95 -16.72
CA ALA A 9 3.96 10.67 -16.36
C ALA A 9 3.97 9.67 -17.52
N ILE A 10 2.99 9.72 -18.43
CA ILE A 10 2.93 8.86 -19.63
C ILE A 10 3.36 9.58 -20.93
N GLY A 11 3.92 10.79 -20.85
CA GLY A 11 4.40 11.54 -22.01
C GLY A 11 3.31 11.93 -23.03
N LYS A 12 2.07 12.17 -22.58
CA LYS A 12 0.93 12.55 -23.43
C LYS A 12 0.46 13.99 -23.16
N PRO A 13 -0.08 14.70 -24.17
CA PRO A 13 -0.66 16.02 -23.97
C PRO A 13 -1.92 15.95 -23.11
N SER A 14 -2.07 16.91 -22.20
CA SER A 14 -3.21 16.92 -21.28
C SER A 14 -4.51 17.31 -21.96
N ILE A 15 -5.59 16.57 -21.67
CA ILE A 15 -6.95 16.88 -22.15
C ILE A 15 -7.65 17.78 -21.11
N ALA A 16 -8.25 18.88 -21.56
CA ALA A 16 -9.06 19.76 -20.72
C ALA A 16 -10.35 19.02 -20.31
N LEU A 17 -10.52 18.80 -19.00
CA LEU A 17 -11.71 18.15 -18.44
C LEU A 17 -12.67 19.18 -17.82
N THR A 18 -13.96 18.95 -18.00
CA THR A 18 -15.04 19.68 -17.33
C THR A 18 -14.99 19.45 -15.82
N ARG A 19 -15.08 20.54 -15.05
CA ARG A 19 -15.04 20.54 -13.57
C ARG A 19 -16.29 19.86 -13.02
N SER A 20 -16.12 18.90 -12.11
CA SER A 20 -17.18 18.33 -11.28
C SER A 20 -17.38 19.17 -10.01
N ASP A 21 -18.61 19.25 -9.50
CA ASP A 21 -19.00 20.03 -8.31
C ASP A 21 -18.38 19.53 -6.98
N GLN A 22 -17.79 18.34 -6.99
CA GLN A 22 -17.00 17.78 -5.88
C GLN A 22 -15.61 17.41 -6.41
N PRO A 23 -14.70 18.38 -6.62
CA PRO A 23 -13.42 18.10 -7.24
C PRO A 23 -12.61 17.18 -6.31
N THR A 24 -12.32 15.96 -6.79
CA THR A 24 -11.35 15.08 -6.13
C THR A 24 -9.98 15.73 -6.26
N VAL A 25 -9.50 16.34 -5.18
CA VAL A 25 -8.17 16.96 -5.16
C VAL A 25 -7.17 15.86 -4.89
N TRP A 26 -6.32 15.60 -5.86
CA TRP A 26 -5.19 14.69 -5.72
C TRP A 26 -3.89 15.48 -5.82
N GLN A 27 -2.92 15.06 -5.03
CA GLN A 27 -1.55 15.50 -5.11
C GLN A 27 -0.65 14.30 -5.35
N GLN A 28 0.45 14.53 -6.05
CA GLN A 28 1.40 13.49 -6.40
C GLN A 28 2.83 13.99 -6.23
N LEU A 29 3.71 13.07 -5.85
CA LEU A 29 5.16 13.21 -5.97
C LEU A 29 5.79 11.86 -6.33
N SER A 30 7.07 11.87 -6.66
CA SER A 30 7.85 10.67 -6.95
C SER A 30 9.28 10.85 -6.50
N GLY A 31 9.97 9.75 -6.21
CA GLY A 31 11.38 9.77 -5.83
C GLY A 31 12.04 8.42 -6.06
N ASP A 32 13.36 8.41 -6.01
CA ASP A 32 14.23 7.23 -6.09
C ASP A 32 14.89 6.90 -4.74
N LEU A 33 14.67 7.74 -3.73
CA LEU A 33 15.10 7.56 -2.35
C LEU A 33 13.89 7.55 -1.40
N ALA A 34 14.00 6.87 -0.26
CA ALA A 34 12.97 6.87 0.78
C ALA A 34 13.03 8.16 1.61
N ASP A 35 12.68 9.29 0.99
CA ASP A 35 12.81 10.62 1.57
C ASP A 35 11.60 11.01 2.42
N GLY A 36 11.82 11.08 3.74
CA GLY A 36 10.89 11.61 4.73
C GLY A 36 10.30 12.97 4.41
N SER A 37 11.11 13.88 3.87
CA SER A 37 10.67 15.25 3.57
C SER A 37 9.58 15.27 2.49
N LEU A 38 9.69 14.39 1.49
CA LEU A 38 8.70 14.26 0.43
C LEU A 38 7.37 13.73 0.99
N ALA A 39 7.38 12.62 1.74
CA ALA A 39 6.16 12.10 2.36
C ALA A 39 5.49 13.13 3.28
N ALA A 40 6.28 13.88 4.06
CA ALA A 40 5.77 14.94 4.93
C ALA A 40 5.15 16.10 4.13
N SER A 41 5.79 16.51 3.03
CA SER A 41 5.30 17.63 2.19
C SER A 41 3.87 17.39 1.69
N LEU A 42 3.57 16.17 1.26
CA LEU A 42 2.28 15.82 0.70
C LEU A 42 1.20 15.63 1.79
N LEU A 43 1.59 15.12 2.97
CA LEU A 43 0.69 15.05 4.14
C LEU A 43 0.41 16.41 4.78
N ASN A 44 1.31 17.38 4.61
CA ASN A 44 1.10 18.75 5.06
C ASN A 44 0.01 19.47 4.25
N CYS A 45 -0.26 19.03 3.02
CA CYS A 45 -1.36 19.54 2.22
C CYS A 45 -2.73 19.00 2.59
N LEU A 46 -2.79 17.97 3.45
CA LEU A 46 -4.06 17.50 3.98
C LEU A 46 -4.73 18.55 4.88
N PRO A 47 -6.08 18.59 4.95
CA PRO A 47 -6.83 19.53 5.78
C PRO A 47 -6.27 19.68 7.20
N SER A 48 -6.32 20.90 7.73
CA SER A 48 -5.86 21.21 9.09
C SER A 48 -6.71 20.55 10.18
N SER A 49 -7.92 20.07 9.84
CA SER A 49 -8.79 19.32 10.76
C SER A 49 -8.21 17.95 11.14
N ILE A 50 -7.32 17.39 10.31
CA ILE A 50 -6.68 16.10 10.60
C ILE A 50 -5.67 16.24 11.73
N SER A 51 -5.78 15.36 12.72
CA SER A 51 -4.91 15.38 13.89
C SER A 51 -3.45 15.06 13.52
N LYS A 52 -2.50 15.61 14.28
CA LYS A 52 -1.06 15.34 14.09
C LYS A 52 -0.73 13.85 14.25
N ILE A 53 -1.46 13.16 15.13
CA ILE A 53 -1.32 11.72 15.36
C ILE A 53 -1.73 10.98 14.08
N SER A 54 -2.86 11.34 13.48
CA SER A 54 -3.33 10.77 12.22
C SER A 54 -2.33 10.96 11.08
N LYS A 55 -1.78 12.18 10.92
CA LYS A 55 -0.71 12.43 9.93
C LYS A 55 0.53 11.59 10.18
N SER A 56 0.90 11.34 11.44
CA SER A 56 2.05 10.49 11.81
C SER A 56 1.86 9.02 11.39
N HIS A 57 0.65 8.48 11.52
CA HIS A 57 0.36 7.11 11.06
C HIS A 57 0.43 6.99 9.53
N LEU A 58 -0.19 7.92 8.80
CA LEU A 58 -0.11 7.99 7.34
C LEU A 58 1.34 8.17 6.85
N TYR A 59 2.12 8.98 7.56
CA TYR A 59 3.54 9.20 7.26
C TYR A 59 4.36 7.92 7.40
N LYS A 60 4.19 7.19 8.50
CA LYS A 60 4.92 5.93 8.75
C LYS A 60 4.60 4.88 7.70
N GLY A 61 3.33 4.74 7.32
CA GLY A 61 2.91 3.82 6.24
C GLY A 61 3.55 4.17 4.91
N ALA A 62 3.54 5.46 4.55
CA ALA A 62 4.16 5.93 3.30
C ALA A 62 5.67 5.67 3.27
N ILE A 63 6.41 6.02 4.32
CA ILE A 63 7.86 5.83 4.36
C ILE A 63 8.27 4.37 4.30
N GLU A 64 7.50 3.51 4.97
CA GLU A 64 7.68 2.07 4.89
C GLU A 64 7.51 1.55 3.46
N ALA A 65 6.47 1.98 2.75
CA ALA A 65 6.26 1.59 1.35
C ALA A 65 7.32 2.14 0.41
N MET A 66 7.76 3.39 0.60
CA MET A 66 8.86 3.99 -0.16
C MET A 66 10.17 3.21 0.04
N ALA A 67 10.50 2.87 1.28
CA ALA A 67 11.69 2.07 1.60
C ALA A 67 11.63 0.69 0.94
N ASN A 68 10.47 0.03 0.98
CA ASN A 68 10.27 -1.25 0.30
C ASN A 68 10.46 -1.12 -1.23
N SER A 69 10.04 -0.02 -1.84
CA SER A 69 10.31 0.23 -3.26
C SER A 69 11.80 0.39 -3.52
N VAL A 70 12.46 1.33 -2.83
CA VAL A 70 13.89 1.64 -3.05
C VAL A 70 14.77 0.41 -2.82
N ASP A 71 14.54 -0.32 -1.73
CA ASP A 71 15.40 -1.43 -1.35
C ASP A 71 15.10 -2.71 -2.15
N HIS A 72 13.91 -2.85 -2.73
CA HIS A 72 13.42 -4.16 -3.18
C HIS A 72 12.79 -4.19 -4.57
N ALA A 73 12.17 -3.12 -5.05
CA ALA A 73 11.45 -3.12 -6.33
C ALA A 73 12.40 -3.32 -7.53
N TYR A 74 13.64 -2.85 -7.43
CA TYR A 74 14.58 -2.76 -8.55
C TYR A 74 15.93 -3.45 -8.25
N PRO A 75 15.98 -4.78 -8.14
CA PRO A 75 17.21 -5.48 -7.84
C PRO A 75 18.16 -5.45 -9.06
N PRO A 76 19.49 -5.46 -8.88
CA PRO A 76 20.46 -5.34 -9.98
C PRO A 76 20.29 -6.41 -11.07
N GLU A 77 19.88 -7.62 -10.70
CA GLU A 77 19.64 -8.71 -11.64
C GLU A 77 18.38 -8.54 -12.52
N ALA A 78 17.52 -7.56 -12.25
CA ALA A 78 16.37 -7.26 -13.09
C ALA A 78 16.76 -6.54 -14.40
N GLY A 79 18.04 -6.16 -14.55
CA GLY A 79 18.56 -5.36 -15.65
C GLY A 79 18.41 -3.86 -15.40
N GLU A 80 19.19 -3.05 -16.11
CA GLU A 80 18.98 -1.60 -16.12
C GLU A 80 17.69 -1.29 -16.88
N ASN A 81 16.70 -0.72 -16.19
CA ASN A 81 15.60 -0.05 -16.87
C ASN A 81 16.18 1.16 -17.62
N THR A 82 16.24 1.07 -18.93
CA THR A 82 16.82 2.08 -19.84
C THR A 82 16.11 3.44 -19.80
N ASN A 83 15.03 3.59 -19.03
CA ASN A 83 14.13 4.75 -19.00
C ASN A 83 14.10 5.54 -17.67
N ASN A 84 15.03 5.34 -16.71
CA ASN A 84 14.95 5.98 -15.37
C ASN A 84 13.64 5.71 -14.61
N GLU A 85 13.04 4.53 -14.83
CA GLU A 85 11.75 4.11 -14.26
C GLU A 85 11.88 3.50 -12.84
N ASN A 86 13.10 3.43 -12.30
CA ASN A 86 13.38 2.95 -10.96
C ASN A 86 13.03 4.03 -9.92
N ARG A 87 11.73 4.22 -9.68
CA ARG A 87 11.21 5.20 -8.75
C ARG A 87 9.88 4.75 -8.17
N TRP A 88 9.55 5.29 -7.03
CA TRP A 88 8.22 5.18 -6.46
C TRP A 88 7.42 6.45 -6.78
N TRP A 89 6.10 6.31 -6.79
CA TRP A 89 5.14 7.41 -6.82
C TRP A 89 4.28 7.36 -5.57
N MET A 90 4.00 8.53 -5.02
CA MET A 90 3.04 8.71 -3.93
C MET A 90 1.93 9.62 -4.40
N LEU A 91 0.68 9.20 -4.17
CA LEU A 91 -0.51 9.99 -4.43
C LEU A 91 -1.33 10.10 -3.15
N VAL A 92 -1.85 11.29 -2.85
CA VAL A 92 -2.88 11.45 -1.81
C VAL A 92 -4.01 12.27 -2.37
N GLY A 93 -5.24 11.80 -2.12
CA GLY A 93 -6.44 12.51 -2.52
C GLY A 93 -7.56 12.39 -1.51
N THR A 94 -8.48 13.34 -1.59
CA THR A 94 -9.71 13.34 -0.78
C THR A 94 -10.91 13.05 -1.68
N LYS A 95 -11.75 12.10 -1.28
CA LYS A 95 -12.98 11.73 -1.98
C LYS A 95 -14.06 11.31 -0.97
N GLN A 96 -15.28 11.84 -1.12
CA GLN A 96 -16.47 11.37 -0.39
C GLN A 96 -16.21 11.14 1.12
N ASN A 97 -15.65 12.15 1.79
CA ASN A 97 -15.34 12.11 3.22
C ASN A 97 -14.27 11.09 3.65
N SER A 98 -13.41 10.67 2.73
CA SER A 98 -12.25 9.81 3.00
C SER A 98 -10.98 10.37 2.39
N ILE A 99 -9.85 9.97 2.96
CA ILE A 99 -8.51 10.20 2.40
C ILE A 99 -8.01 8.89 1.86
N THR A 100 -7.49 8.93 0.64
CA THR A 100 -6.80 7.82 0.00
C THR A 100 -5.33 8.20 -0.19
N GLN A 101 -4.43 7.38 0.32
CA GLN A 101 -2.99 7.47 0.14
C GLN A 101 -2.53 6.24 -0.63
N ILE A 102 -1.77 6.45 -1.71
CA ILE A 102 -1.23 5.39 -2.55
C ILE A 102 0.28 5.57 -2.62
N VAL A 103 1.03 4.47 -2.46
CA VAL A 103 2.44 4.38 -2.84
C VAL A 103 2.58 3.22 -3.82
N CYS A 104 3.21 3.46 -4.97
CA CYS A 104 3.40 2.44 -5.99
C CYS A 104 4.75 2.54 -6.68
N ASP A 105 5.15 1.44 -7.32
CA ASP A 105 6.36 1.30 -8.13
C ASP A 105 6.11 0.35 -9.31
N LEU A 106 7.06 0.36 -10.25
CA LEU A 106 7.08 -0.50 -11.44
C LEU A 106 8.13 -1.62 -11.31
N GLY A 107 8.39 -2.07 -10.09
CA GLY A 107 9.41 -3.07 -9.81
C GLY A 107 9.01 -4.50 -10.14
N VAL A 108 9.85 -5.44 -9.71
CA VAL A 108 9.60 -6.89 -9.87
C VAL A 108 8.45 -7.40 -8.99
N GLY A 109 8.04 -6.62 -7.98
CA GLY A 109 6.91 -6.90 -7.10
C GLY A 109 7.20 -7.89 -5.97
N ILE A 110 6.34 -7.82 -4.93
CA ILE A 110 6.45 -8.62 -3.71
C ILE A 110 6.59 -10.12 -3.98
N PRO A 111 5.77 -10.76 -4.84
CA PRO A 111 5.85 -12.20 -5.09
C PRO A 111 7.22 -12.67 -5.59
N ILE A 112 7.96 -11.82 -6.32
CA ILE A 112 9.31 -12.14 -6.79
C ILE A 112 10.36 -11.90 -5.70
N THR A 113 10.22 -10.82 -4.92
CA THR A 113 11.21 -10.45 -3.90
C THR A 113 11.14 -11.31 -2.64
N LEU A 114 9.95 -11.72 -2.21
CA LEU A 114 9.73 -12.35 -0.91
C LEU A 114 10.49 -13.68 -0.77
N PRO A 115 10.43 -14.63 -1.74
CA PRO A 115 11.16 -15.90 -1.64
C PRO A 115 12.68 -15.73 -1.72
N LYS A 116 13.16 -14.68 -2.39
CA LYS A 116 14.60 -14.41 -2.55
C LYS A 116 15.24 -13.83 -1.28
N LYS A 117 14.47 -13.08 -0.48
CA LYS A 117 14.99 -12.30 0.65
C LYS A 117 14.92 -13.00 2.00
N HIS A 118 14.17 -14.10 2.08
CA HIS A 118 13.92 -14.78 3.35
C HIS A 118 14.29 -16.25 3.24
N GLU A 119 14.86 -16.78 4.31
CA GLU A 119 15.12 -18.21 4.42
C GLU A 119 13.82 -19.00 4.25
N GLU A 120 13.89 -20.08 3.49
CA GLU A 120 12.75 -20.94 3.19
C GLU A 120 12.02 -21.40 4.46
N ASN A 121 12.76 -21.79 5.51
CA ASN A 121 12.18 -22.18 6.79
C ASN A 121 11.38 -21.06 7.47
N THR A 122 11.82 -19.79 7.32
CA THR A 122 11.09 -18.64 7.85
C THR A 122 9.75 -18.47 7.12
N LEU A 123 9.77 -18.60 5.79
CA LEU A 123 8.56 -18.50 4.97
C LEU A 123 7.60 -19.65 5.26
N ILE A 124 8.09 -20.90 5.33
CA ILE A 124 7.28 -22.07 5.69
C ILE A 124 6.62 -21.88 7.06
N SER A 125 7.33 -21.34 8.04
CA SER A 125 6.76 -21.05 9.37
C SER A 125 5.63 -20.03 9.27
N ILE A 126 5.82 -18.93 8.53
CA ILE A 126 4.78 -17.92 8.31
C ILE A 126 3.57 -18.53 7.58
N PHE A 127 3.80 -19.28 6.51
CA PHE A 127 2.76 -19.90 5.70
C PHE A 127 1.88 -20.81 6.55
N ARG A 128 2.49 -21.66 7.40
CA ARG A 128 1.74 -22.48 8.37
C ARG A 128 0.97 -21.64 9.38
N ASN A 129 1.58 -20.59 9.93
CA ASN A 129 0.95 -19.76 10.95
C ASN A 129 -0.30 -19.02 10.44
N ILE A 130 -0.30 -18.63 9.15
CA ILE A 130 -1.43 -17.93 8.54
C ILE A 130 -2.29 -18.82 7.63
N GLY A 131 -2.02 -20.13 7.60
CA GLY A 131 -2.84 -21.13 6.92
C GLY A 131 -2.83 -21.08 5.39
N ILE A 132 -1.71 -20.71 4.77
CA ILE A 132 -1.55 -20.62 3.31
C ILE A 132 -0.45 -21.55 2.79
N LEU A 133 -0.37 -21.72 1.47
CA LEU A 133 0.69 -22.52 0.82
C LEU A 133 1.83 -21.66 0.26
N GLY A 134 1.60 -20.37 0.00
CA GLY A 134 2.56 -19.50 -0.69
C GLY A 134 2.65 -19.80 -2.20
N SER A 135 1.55 -20.32 -2.75
CA SER A 135 1.43 -20.87 -4.11
C SER A 135 1.04 -19.85 -5.17
N CYS A 136 0.52 -18.70 -4.77
CA CYS A 136 0.12 -17.63 -5.67
C CYS A 136 0.54 -16.24 -5.16
N ASP A 137 0.51 -15.25 -6.03
CA ASP A 137 0.89 -13.88 -5.71
C ASP A 137 0.10 -13.31 -4.52
N ALA A 138 -1.20 -13.60 -4.44
CA ALA A 138 -2.06 -13.11 -3.36
C ALA A 138 -1.63 -13.66 -1.98
N GLU A 139 -1.28 -14.95 -1.92
CA GLU A 139 -0.76 -15.61 -0.71
C GLU A 139 0.62 -15.05 -0.32
N LEU A 140 1.50 -14.83 -1.29
CA LEU A 140 2.83 -14.24 -1.02
C LEU A 140 2.71 -12.79 -0.54
N ILE A 141 1.81 -12.00 -1.11
CA ILE A 141 1.53 -10.64 -0.62
C ILE A 141 1.00 -10.71 0.82
N HIS A 142 0.02 -11.58 1.10
CA HIS A 142 -0.50 -11.77 2.45
C HIS A 142 0.63 -12.10 3.44
N ALA A 143 1.48 -13.08 3.11
CA ALA A 143 2.63 -13.48 3.93
C ALA A 143 3.64 -12.36 4.19
N SER A 144 3.88 -11.50 3.19
CA SER A 144 4.83 -10.38 3.31
C SER A 144 4.48 -9.45 4.48
N THR A 145 3.19 -9.32 4.78
CA THR A 145 2.70 -8.49 5.89
C THR A 145 2.99 -9.06 7.29
N PHE A 146 3.43 -10.33 7.37
CA PHE A 146 3.77 -11.00 8.63
C PHE A 146 5.28 -11.13 8.86
N ILE A 147 6.12 -10.80 7.88
CA ILE A 147 7.59 -10.90 7.98
C ILE A 147 8.16 -10.04 9.10
N LYS A 148 7.71 -8.78 9.21
CA LYS A 148 8.17 -7.90 10.29
C LYS A 148 7.68 -8.37 11.66
N ARG A 149 6.50 -9.01 11.72
CA ARG A 149 5.95 -9.57 12.96
C ARG A 149 6.77 -10.76 13.46
N SER A 150 7.13 -11.69 12.57
CA SER A 150 7.90 -12.89 12.93
C SER A 150 9.33 -12.57 13.42
N ARG A 151 10.01 -11.57 12.82
CA ARG A 151 11.34 -11.11 13.26
C ARG A 151 11.38 -10.53 14.67
N THR A 152 10.22 -10.10 15.21
CA THR A 152 10.12 -9.48 16.53
C THR A 152 9.64 -10.41 17.64
N ASN A 153 9.24 -11.65 17.30
CA ASN A 153 8.86 -12.72 18.22
C ASN A 153 7.84 -12.35 19.33
N LEU A 154 7.04 -11.29 19.14
CA LEU A 154 6.06 -10.84 20.14
C LEU A 154 4.67 -10.63 19.51
N PRO A 155 3.64 -11.39 19.95
CA PRO A 155 2.28 -11.32 19.39
C PRO A 155 1.51 -10.05 19.77
N TYR A 156 1.99 -9.25 20.74
CA TYR A 156 1.33 -8.03 21.18
C TYR A 156 2.33 -6.90 21.37
N ARG A 157 2.55 -6.09 20.32
CA ARG A 157 3.06 -4.73 20.50
C ARG A 157 2.17 -3.72 19.78
N GLY A 158 1.07 -3.35 20.42
CA GLY A 158 0.54 -2.00 20.27
C GLY A 158 1.55 -1.02 20.84
N LYS A 159 2.37 -0.40 19.98
CA LYS A 159 3.21 0.81 20.26
C LYS A 159 3.94 1.38 19.02
N GLY A 160 3.33 1.27 17.83
CA GLY A 160 3.67 2.15 16.69
C GLY A 160 4.95 1.83 15.89
N GLY A 161 5.28 0.55 15.72
CA GLY A 161 6.25 0.13 14.69
C GLY A 161 5.73 0.40 13.27
N ALA A 162 6.63 0.62 12.31
CA ALA A 162 6.31 0.84 10.90
C ALA A 162 5.84 -0.48 10.24
N ASP A 163 4.65 -0.93 10.61
CA ASP A 163 3.92 -2.00 9.91
C ASP A 163 2.88 -1.31 9.01
N ILE A 164 2.92 -1.60 7.71
CA ILE A 164 1.94 -1.14 6.72
C ILE A 164 0.50 -1.45 7.14
N ARG A 165 0.27 -2.51 7.94
CA ARG A 165 -1.04 -2.88 8.49
C ARG A 165 -1.51 -2.03 9.67
N SER A 166 -0.59 -1.35 10.35
CA SER A 166 -0.88 -0.64 11.61
C SER A 166 -2.00 0.39 11.48
N ILE A 167 -2.24 0.95 10.28
CA ILE A 167 -3.33 1.89 10.05
C ILE A 167 -4.70 1.26 10.35
N THR A 168 -4.87 -0.03 10.02
CA THR A 168 -6.14 -0.77 10.23
C THR A 168 -6.37 -1.16 11.69
N GLU A 169 -5.32 -1.07 12.51
CA GLU A 169 -5.39 -1.24 13.96
C GLU A 169 -5.70 0.07 14.68
N HIS A 170 -5.33 1.22 14.08
CA HIS A 170 -5.52 2.55 14.69
C HIS A 170 -6.81 3.23 14.24
N PHE A 171 -7.23 3.06 12.99
CA PHE A 171 -8.43 3.69 12.45
C PHE A 171 -9.49 2.63 12.11
N PRO A 172 -10.61 2.58 12.84
CA PRO A 172 -11.64 1.57 12.63
C PRO A 172 -12.22 1.53 11.21
N SER A 173 -12.28 2.67 10.51
CA SER A 173 -12.74 2.79 9.13
C SER A 173 -11.65 2.58 8.08
N ALA A 174 -10.42 2.25 8.46
CA ALA A 174 -9.35 2.10 7.49
C ALA A 174 -9.52 0.85 6.61
N LEU A 175 -9.05 0.96 5.38
CA LEU A 175 -8.85 -0.13 4.45
C LEU A 175 -7.41 -0.05 3.94
N LEU A 176 -6.68 -1.15 4.03
CA LEU A 176 -5.39 -1.33 3.37
C LEU A 176 -5.58 -2.33 2.22
N SER A 177 -5.11 -1.96 1.03
CA SER A 177 -5.04 -2.82 -0.14
C SER A 177 -3.59 -2.87 -0.62
N ILE A 178 -3.06 -4.08 -0.80
CA ILE A 178 -1.74 -4.32 -1.39
C ILE A 178 -1.95 -5.15 -2.63
N ARG A 179 -1.68 -4.54 -3.79
CA ARG A 179 -1.68 -5.23 -5.07
C ARG A 179 -0.25 -5.37 -5.56
N SER A 180 0.13 -6.56 -6.00
CA SER A 180 1.43 -6.75 -6.63
C SER A 180 1.36 -7.88 -7.63
N ASN A 181 1.89 -7.63 -8.83
CA ASN A 181 1.77 -8.52 -9.97
C ASN A 181 0.32 -9.01 -10.17
N ARG A 182 0.07 -10.31 -10.01
CA ARG A 182 -1.22 -10.97 -10.25
C ARG A 182 -2.07 -11.13 -8.99
N GLY A 183 -1.61 -10.65 -7.84
CA GLY A 183 -2.28 -10.83 -6.55
C GLY A 183 -2.73 -9.52 -5.91
N CYS A 184 -3.75 -9.61 -5.06
CA CYS A 184 -4.14 -8.57 -4.14
C CYS A 184 -4.46 -9.16 -2.76
N TYR A 185 -4.06 -8.45 -1.72
CA TYR A 185 -4.43 -8.69 -0.33
C TYR A 185 -5.05 -7.42 0.24
N VAL A 186 -6.13 -7.57 0.99
CA VAL A 186 -6.84 -6.45 1.61
C VAL A 186 -7.09 -6.76 3.08
N VAL A 187 -6.88 -5.77 3.94
CA VAL A 187 -7.27 -5.81 5.35
C VAL A 187 -8.05 -4.56 5.74
N ALA A 188 -9.09 -4.76 6.54
CA ALA A 188 -10.01 -3.75 7.04
C ALA A 188 -9.85 -3.49 8.55
N GLY A 189 -10.07 -2.24 8.94
CA GLY A 189 -10.30 -1.85 10.32
C GLY A 189 -11.62 -2.42 10.86
N LEU A 190 -11.78 -2.39 12.19
CA LEU A 190 -12.88 -3.05 12.90
C LEU A 190 -14.28 -2.59 12.46
N ASN A 191 -14.43 -1.34 12.03
CA ASN A 191 -15.71 -0.75 11.66
C ASN A 191 -15.84 -0.51 10.14
N HIS A 192 -14.88 -0.93 9.33
CA HIS A 192 -15.01 -0.83 7.89
C HIS A 192 -16.07 -1.84 7.41
N PRO A 193 -16.97 -1.47 6.48
CA PRO A 193 -18.07 -2.35 6.01
C PRO A 193 -17.62 -3.59 5.22
N GLY A 194 -16.31 -3.91 5.22
CA GLY A 194 -15.70 -4.94 4.38
C GLY A 194 -15.64 -4.60 2.89
N ILE A 195 -15.19 -5.56 2.09
CA ILE A 195 -15.24 -5.50 0.62
C ILE A 195 -16.36 -6.41 0.13
N VAL A 196 -17.26 -5.84 -0.67
CA VAL A 196 -18.30 -6.57 -1.40
C VAL A 196 -18.07 -6.32 -2.89
N SER A 197 -17.09 -7.02 -3.46
CA SER A 197 -16.75 -6.94 -4.87
C SER A 197 -16.45 -8.33 -5.41
N ASP A 198 -16.94 -8.60 -6.62
CA ASP A 198 -16.64 -9.84 -7.33
C ASP A 198 -15.13 -10.04 -7.46
N GLY A 199 -14.68 -11.29 -7.27
CA GLY A 199 -13.28 -11.70 -7.37
C GLY A 199 -12.46 -11.58 -6.07
N TYR A 200 -13.02 -11.05 -4.99
CA TYR A 200 -12.40 -11.11 -3.66
C TYR A 200 -12.93 -12.28 -2.85
N GLU A 201 -12.01 -13.09 -2.33
CA GLU A 201 -12.29 -14.18 -1.41
C GLU A 201 -11.88 -13.79 0.00
N GLN A 202 -12.79 -13.96 0.96
CA GLN A 202 -12.50 -13.70 2.37
C GLN A 202 -11.55 -14.76 2.92
N ILE A 203 -10.51 -14.33 3.62
CA ILE A 203 -9.50 -15.22 4.20
C ILE A 203 -10.08 -15.83 5.49
N PRO A 204 -10.21 -17.16 5.61
CA PRO A 204 -10.73 -17.81 6.81
C PRO A 204 -9.92 -17.47 8.06
N GLY A 205 -10.58 -17.41 9.22
CA GLY A 205 -9.92 -17.16 10.51
C GLY A 205 -9.56 -15.69 10.79
N THR A 206 -9.86 -14.75 9.88
CA THR A 206 -9.51 -13.32 10.02
C THR A 206 -10.65 -12.43 10.53
N GLN A 207 -11.67 -13.04 11.16
CA GLN A 207 -12.89 -12.35 11.66
C GLN A 207 -13.63 -11.56 10.56
N GLY A 208 -13.46 -11.93 9.29
CA GLY A 208 -14.06 -11.21 8.16
C GLY A 208 -13.48 -9.83 7.90
N ARG A 209 -12.21 -9.63 8.28
CA ARG A 209 -11.50 -8.37 8.04
C ARG A 209 -10.44 -8.47 6.94
N GLU A 210 -10.21 -9.64 6.37
CA GLU A 210 -9.17 -9.82 5.36
C GLU A 210 -9.70 -10.56 4.13
N TRP A 211 -9.25 -10.13 2.96
CA TRP A 211 -9.61 -10.68 1.66
C TRP A 211 -8.38 -10.82 0.77
N SER A 212 -8.49 -11.69 -0.22
CA SER A 212 -7.50 -11.84 -1.27
C SER A 212 -8.17 -11.96 -2.64
N ALA A 213 -7.45 -11.59 -3.69
CA ALA A 213 -7.90 -11.76 -5.06
C ALA A 213 -6.72 -12.13 -5.96
N SER A 214 -6.98 -12.97 -6.96
CA SER A 214 -6.01 -13.35 -7.99
C SER A 214 -6.50 -12.90 -9.36
N TYR A 215 -5.57 -12.48 -10.23
CA TYR A 215 -5.86 -11.91 -11.54
C TYR A 215 -5.07 -12.57 -12.66
N ASN A 216 -5.66 -12.61 -13.85
CA ASN A 216 -5.00 -13.14 -15.06
C ASN A 216 -3.90 -12.22 -15.60
N GLY A 217 -3.91 -10.93 -15.23
CA GLY A 217 -2.93 -9.93 -15.66
C GLY A 217 -2.07 -9.45 -14.49
N SER A 218 -0.82 -9.13 -14.78
CA SER A 218 0.11 -8.51 -13.83
C SER A 218 -0.03 -6.98 -13.87
N ILE A 219 0.08 -6.32 -12.71
CA ILE A 219 0.28 -4.86 -12.68
C ILE A 219 1.75 -4.44 -12.86
N HIS A 220 2.67 -5.40 -12.99
CA HIS A 220 4.11 -5.17 -13.22
C HIS A 220 4.74 -4.23 -12.17
N GLY A 221 4.57 -4.59 -10.90
CA GLY A 221 5.00 -3.74 -9.78
C GLY A 221 4.24 -4.01 -8.50
N THR A 222 4.27 -3.03 -7.61
CA THR A 222 3.53 -3.02 -6.35
C THR A 222 2.77 -1.71 -6.19
N MET A 223 1.54 -1.81 -5.68
CA MET A 223 0.70 -0.67 -5.29
C MET A 223 0.14 -0.94 -3.89
N ILE A 224 0.42 -0.04 -2.96
CA ILE A 224 -0.11 -0.05 -1.60
C ILE A 224 -1.04 1.14 -1.45
N GLU A 225 -2.27 0.88 -1.07
CA GLU A 225 -3.33 1.87 -0.92
C GLU A 225 -3.90 1.81 0.49
N TRP A 226 -3.97 2.97 1.13
CA TRP A 226 -4.69 3.16 2.38
C TRP A 226 -5.85 4.12 2.15
N THR A 227 -7.05 3.72 2.56
CA THR A 227 -8.22 4.60 2.59
C THR A 227 -8.74 4.69 4.01
N VAL A 228 -8.99 5.91 4.50
CA VAL A 228 -9.49 6.16 5.86
C VAL A 228 -10.54 7.27 5.84
N SER A 229 -11.63 7.11 6.58
CA SER A 229 -12.65 8.17 6.73
C SER A 229 -12.07 9.40 7.42
N LEU A 230 -12.45 10.59 6.98
CA LEU A 230 -12.08 11.85 7.63
C LEU A 230 -12.50 11.87 9.11
N LYS A 231 -13.65 11.27 9.44
CA LYS A 231 -14.15 11.18 10.82
C LYS A 231 -13.15 10.53 11.77
N ASP A 232 -12.44 9.50 11.32
CA ASP A 232 -11.43 8.80 12.12
C ASP A 232 -10.10 9.56 12.18
N LEU A 233 -9.82 10.38 11.16
CA LEU A 233 -8.58 11.15 11.06
C LEU A 233 -8.63 12.48 11.83
N GLU A 234 -9.83 13.02 12.05
CA GLU A 234 -10.11 14.24 12.80
C GLU A 234 -10.25 14.03 14.31
N ALA A 235 -10.48 12.78 14.73
CA ALA A 235 -10.53 12.37 16.15
C ALA A 235 -9.15 12.42 16.83
#